data_AF-A0A512ICD3-F1
#
_entry.id   AF-A0A512ICD3-F1
#
_cell.length_a   1.000
_cell.length_b   1.000
_cell.length_c   1.000
_cell.angle_alpha   90.00
_cell.angle_beta   90.00
_cell.angle_gamma   90.00
#
_symmetry.space_group_name_H-M   'P 1'
#
loop_
_entity.id
_entity.type
_entity.pdbx_description
1 polymer ?
#
loop_
_entity_poly.entity_id
_entity_poly.type
_entity_poly.pdbx_seq_one_letter_code
_entity_poly.pdbx_strand_id
1 'polypeptide(L)'
;MKIVYTFFLGALLALFVGLGIQTFYPGPDMPDYPVEMEYGAGPGELTEEQREQEREFNQRMAQWQEEQQVYHRNVGVVALGAAVLQLVLSLVLEKRNKVLTNGVMLGGLFTLFYAIGRSFASSETTMTFVAVGVGLAVVLVLGHRRFFQERPAPAAADPARRESSGV
;
A
#
# COMPACT_ATOMS: atom_id res chain seq x y z
N MET A 1 -17.38 -20.35 -1.73
CA MET A 1 -17.81 -19.09 -2.39
C MET A 1 -17.49 -17.82 -1.59
N LYS A 2 -17.85 -17.70 -0.30
CA LYS A 2 -17.62 -16.47 0.50
C LYS A 2 -16.14 -16.03 0.57
N ILE A 3 -15.20 -16.97 0.69
CA ILE A 3 -13.74 -16.69 0.71
C ILE A 3 -13.25 -16.08 -0.60
N VAL A 4 -13.68 -16.63 -1.73
CA VAL A 4 -13.31 -16.12 -3.06
C VAL A 4 -13.79 -14.67 -3.22
N TYR A 5 -15.04 -14.40 -2.85
CA TYR A 5 -15.59 -13.05 -2.86
C TYR A 5 -14.80 -12.08 -1.97
N THR A 6 -14.49 -12.46 -0.73
CA THR A 6 -13.68 -11.65 0.19
C THR A 6 -12.33 -11.29 -0.40
N PHE A 7 -11.67 -12.26 -1.02
CA PHE A 7 -10.37 -12.06 -1.66
C PHE A 7 -10.45 -11.11 -2.85
N PHE A 8 -11.39 -11.36 -3.77
CA PHE A 8 -11.62 -10.51 -4.93
C PHE A 8 -12.00 -9.08 -4.54
N LEU A 9 -12.85 -8.91 -3.53
CA LEU A 9 -13.22 -7.59 -3.03
C LEU A 9 -12.01 -6.84 -2.48
N GLY A 10 -11.17 -7.51 -1.69
CA GLY A 10 -9.93 -6.91 -1.19
C GLY A 10 -8.98 -6.51 -2.31
N ALA A 11 -8.77 -7.39 -3.29
CA ALA A 11 -7.91 -7.11 -4.45
C ALA A 11 -8.46 -5.93 -5.29
N LEU A 12 -9.77 -5.91 -5.57
CA LEU A 12 -10.41 -4.82 -6.32
C LEU A 12 -10.32 -3.48 -5.59
N LEU A 13 -10.46 -3.46 -4.26
CA LEU A 13 -10.31 -2.24 -3.47
C LEU A 13 -8.86 -1.70 -3.53
N ALA A 14 -7.86 -2.58 -3.45
CA ALA A 14 -6.47 -2.18 -3.58
C ALA A 14 -6.14 -1.67 -4.98
N LEU A 15 -6.63 -2.36 -6.02
CA LEU A 15 -6.52 -1.90 -7.41
C LEU A 15 -7.22 -0.56 -7.63
N PHE A 16 -8.41 -0.38 -7.06
CA PHE A 16 -9.15 0.87 -7.16
C PHE A 16 -8.37 2.04 -6.56
N VAL A 17 -7.71 1.85 -5.40
CA VAL A 17 -6.85 2.88 -4.81
C VAL A 17 -5.63 3.14 -5.69
N GLY A 18 -4.92 2.09 -6.12
CA GLY A 18 -3.71 2.23 -6.94
C GLY A 18 -3.99 2.93 -8.29
N LEU A 19 -5.00 2.46 -9.02
CA LEU A 19 -5.44 3.06 -10.27
C LEU A 19 -6.04 4.46 -10.08
N GLY A 20 -6.78 4.67 -8.98
CA GLY A 20 -7.33 5.97 -8.63
C GLY A 20 -6.23 7.00 -8.43
N ILE A 21 -5.18 6.67 -7.67
CA ILE A 21 -4.03 7.56 -7.51
C ILE A 21 -3.38 7.84 -8.86
N GLN A 22 -3.09 6.82 -9.66
CA GLN A 22 -2.47 7.00 -10.99
C GLN A 22 -3.32 7.88 -11.92
N THR A 23 -4.65 7.81 -11.81
CA THR A 23 -5.57 8.57 -12.66
C THR A 23 -5.67 10.04 -12.23
N PHE A 24 -5.73 10.32 -10.93
CA PHE A 24 -5.93 11.68 -10.40
C PHE A 24 -4.63 12.41 -10.01
N TYR A 25 -3.53 11.68 -9.89
CA TYR A 25 -2.21 12.19 -9.57
C TYR A 25 -1.18 11.44 -10.43
N PRO A 26 -1.04 11.79 -11.72
CA PRO A 26 -0.05 11.18 -12.61
C PRO A 26 1.38 11.55 -12.19
N GLY A 27 2.33 10.67 -12.50
CA GLY A 27 3.74 10.92 -12.24
C GLY A 27 4.36 11.87 -13.27
N PRO A 28 5.54 12.43 -12.98
CA PRO A 28 6.27 13.29 -13.92
C PRO A 28 6.75 12.48 -15.13
N ASP A 29 6.68 13.10 -16.31
CA ASP A 29 7.10 12.50 -17.58
C ASP A 29 8.62 12.41 -17.66
N MET A 30 9.13 11.24 -18.05
CA MET A 30 10.57 11.03 -18.19
C MET A 30 11.10 11.86 -19.38
N PRO A 31 12.21 12.60 -19.22
CA PRO A 31 12.81 13.33 -20.32
C PRO A 31 13.25 12.39 -21.45
N ASP A 32 12.89 12.73 -22.69
CA ASP A 32 13.30 11.98 -23.88
C ASP A 32 14.81 12.10 -24.11
N TYR A 33 15.43 10.98 -24.47
CA TYR A 33 16.85 10.96 -24.83
C TYR A 33 17.03 11.63 -26.21
N PRO A 34 17.94 12.60 -26.36
CA PRO A 34 18.17 13.27 -27.64
C PRO A 34 18.66 12.30 -28.72
N VAL A 35 18.04 12.35 -29.90
CA VAL A 35 18.32 11.45 -31.03
C VAL A 35 19.76 11.62 -31.53
N GLU A 36 20.29 12.84 -31.45
CA GLU A 36 21.67 13.20 -31.81
C GLU A 36 22.72 12.55 -30.89
N MET A 37 22.32 12.12 -29.69
CA MET A 37 23.14 11.34 -28.76
C MET A 37 22.90 9.82 -28.89
N GLU A 38 21.79 9.40 -29.49
CA GLU A 38 21.43 7.99 -29.68
C GLU A 38 22.27 7.34 -30.79
N TYR A 39 22.49 8.07 -31.88
CA TYR A 39 23.47 7.74 -32.90
C TYR A 39 24.82 8.32 -32.46
N GLY A 40 25.48 7.61 -31.54
CA GLY A 40 26.70 8.07 -30.86
C GLY A 40 27.66 8.83 -31.77
N ALA A 41 28.23 9.91 -31.24
CA ALA A 41 29.25 10.68 -31.93
C ALA A 41 30.26 9.72 -32.57
N GLY A 42 30.36 9.75 -33.91
CA GLY A 42 31.37 8.97 -34.62
C GLY A 42 32.77 9.25 -34.04
N PRO A 43 33.79 8.43 -34.36
CA PRO A 43 35.12 8.56 -33.73
C PRO A 43 35.66 9.99 -33.87
N GLY A 44 35.51 10.79 -32.79
CA GLY A 44 35.71 12.24 -32.77
C GLY A 44 35.17 12.84 -31.46
N GLU A 45 35.65 14.03 -31.09
CA GLU A 45 35.15 14.77 -29.91
C GLU A 45 33.71 15.24 -30.15
N LEU A 46 32.87 15.18 -29.11
CA LEU A 46 31.51 15.73 -29.12
C LEU A 46 31.53 17.17 -29.65
N THR A 47 30.63 17.50 -30.58
CA THR A 47 30.44 18.89 -31.04
C THR A 47 29.93 19.76 -29.89
N GLU A 48 30.10 21.08 -30.00
CA GLU A 48 29.67 22.01 -28.95
C GLU A 48 28.16 21.93 -28.71
N GLU A 49 27.37 21.76 -29.77
CA GLU A 49 25.92 21.52 -29.71
C GLU A 49 25.57 20.19 -29.00
N GLN A 50 26.30 19.10 -29.25
CA GLN A 50 26.08 17.82 -28.56
C GLN A 50 26.36 17.93 -27.05
N ARG A 51 27.38 18.69 -26.65
CA ARG A 51 27.70 18.93 -25.23
C ARG A 51 26.65 19.79 -24.53
N GLU A 52 25.98 20.67 -25.25
CA GLU A 52 24.86 21.46 -24.70
C GLU A 52 23.62 20.58 -24.52
N GLN A 53 23.28 19.76 -25.51
CA GLN A 53 22.17 18.80 -25.42
C GLN A 53 22.37 17.78 -24.29
N GLU A 54 23.59 17.27 -24.10
CA GLU A 54 23.93 16.39 -22.99
C GLU A 54 23.73 17.10 -21.64
N ARG A 55 24.17 18.37 -21.53
CA ARG A 55 24.00 19.17 -20.32
C ARG A 55 22.54 19.43 -20.01
N GLU A 56 21.73 19.81 -21.00
CA GLU A 56 20.30 20.02 -20.84
C GLU A 56 19.56 18.73 -20.48
N PHE A 57 19.91 17.61 -21.13
CA PHE A 57 19.35 16.30 -20.81
C PHE A 57 19.69 15.90 -19.37
N ASN A 58 20.95 16.02 -18.97
CA ASN A 58 21.39 15.69 -17.61
C ASN A 58 20.69 16.57 -16.56
N GLN A 59 20.48 17.86 -16.85
CA GLN A 59 19.72 18.76 -15.97
C GLN A 59 18.25 18.35 -15.86
N ARG A 60 17.57 18.11 -16.98
CA ARG A 60 16.18 17.64 -16.99
C ARG A 60 16.03 16.30 -16.30
N MET A 61 17.00 15.40 -16.48
CA MET A 61 17.02 14.09 -15.85
C MET A 61 17.20 14.20 -14.32
N ALA A 62 18.06 15.11 -13.85
CA ALA A 62 18.21 15.39 -12.43
C ALA A 62 16.92 15.98 -11.83
N GLN A 63 16.30 16.95 -12.51
CA GLN A 63 15.01 17.52 -12.09
C GLN A 63 13.90 16.46 -12.04
N TRP A 64 13.79 15.63 -13.08
CA TRP A 64 12.82 14.54 -13.11
C TRP A 64 13.03 13.54 -11.97
N GLN A 65 14.28 13.22 -11.61
CA GLN A 65 14.56 12.34 -10.46
C GLN A 65 14.07 12.95 -9.14
N GLU A 66 14.29 14.25 -8.92
CA GLU A 66 13.80 14.96 -7.73
C GLU A 66 12.26 14.97 -7.69
N GLU A 67 11.61 15.33 -8.80
CA GLU A 67 10.16 15.32 -8.92
C GLU A 67 9.58 13.93 -8.73
N GLN A 68 10.23 12.89 -9.27
CA GLN A 68 9.83 11.51 -9.05
C GLN A 68 9.88 11.11 -7.59
N GLN A 69 10.94 11.45 -6.87
CA GLN A 69 11.05 11.12 -5.45
C GLN A 69 9.91 11.77 -4.66
N VAL A 70 9.63 13.05 -4.91
CA VAL A 70 8.52 13.78 -4.27
C VAL A 70 7.18 13.13 -4.63
N TYR A 71 6.98 12.75 -5.89
CA TYR A 71 5.80 12.05 -6.36
C TYR A 71 5.59 10.70 -5.64
N HIS A 72 6.63 9.86 -5.60
CA HIS A 72 6.58 8.55 -4.94
C HIS A 72 6.20 8.67 -3.46
N ARG A 73 6.79 9.66 -2.77
CA ARG A 73 6.45 10.02 -1.40
C ARG A 73 4.98 10.40 -1.24
N ASN A 74 4.49 11.35 -2.03
CA ASN A 74 3.11 11.83 -1.93
C ASN A 74 2.10 10.72 -2.20
N VAL A 75 2.35 9.90 -3.22
CA VAL A 75 1.55 8.69 -3.51
C VAL A 75 1.53 7.72 -2.33
N GLY A 76 2.69 7.48 -1.70
CA GLY A 76 2.79 6.64 -0.52
C GLY A 76 1.93 7.13 0.65
N VAL A 77 1.96 8.44 0.92
CA VAL A 77 1.14 9.09 1.97
C VAL A 77 -0.35 8.94 1.69
N VAL A 78 -0.79 9.22 0.46
CA VAL A 78 -2.20 9.10 0.07
C VAL A 78 -2.67 7.65 0.15
N ALA A 79 -1.87 6.69 -0.32
CA ALA A 79 -2.18 5.27 -0.24
C ALA A 79 -2.26 4.79 1.21
N LEU A 80 -1.35 5.25 2.10
CA LEU A 80 -1.41 4.94 3.52
C LEU A 80 -2.68 5.48 4.16
N GLY A 81 -3.06 6.73 3.85
CA GLY A 81 -4.32 7.32 4.30
C GLY A 81 -5.53 6.50 3.86
N ALA A 82 -5.58 6.08 2.60
CA ALA A 82 -6.63 5.23 2.06
C ALA A 82 -6.69 3.86 2.77
N ALA A 83 -5.54 3.22 3.01
CA ALA A 83 -5.45 1.95 3.73
C ALA A 83 -6.02 2.08 5.16
N VAL A 84 -5.62 3.12 5.89
CA VAL A 84 -6.12 3.38 7.26
C VAL A 84 -7.63 3.61 7.23
N LEU A 85 -8.14 4.41 6.29
CA LEU A 85 -9.58 4.64 6.13
C LEU A 85 -10.35 3.35 5.85
N GLN A 86 -9.84 2.49 4.97
CA GLN A 86 -10.44 1.18 4.70
C GLN A 86 -10.47 0.29 5.95
N LEU A 87 -9.38 0.25 6.73
CA LEU A 87 -9.31 -0.54 7.95
C LEU A 87 -10.28 -0.01 9.02
N VAL A 88 -10.41 1.32 9.17
CA VAL A 88 -11.44 1.92 10.04
C VAL A 88 -12.85 1.58 9.56
N LEU A 89 -13.10 1.68 8.24
CA LEU A 89 -14.40 1.35 7.65
C LEU A 89 -14.75 -0.13 7.88
N SER A 90 -13.75 -1.02 7.84
CA SER A 90 -13.95 -2.45 8.13
C SER A 90 -14.51 -2.67 9.55
N LEU A 91 -14.02 -1.93 10.54
CA LEU A 91 -14.51 -2.01 11.93
C LEU A 91 -15.95 -1.50 12.07
N VAL A 92 -16.30 -0.43 11.35
CA VAL A 92 -17.68 0.11 11.38
C VAL A 92 -18.66 -0.86 10.73
N LEU A 93 -18.24 -1.54 9.66
CA LEU A 93 -19.06 -2.51 8.92
C LEU A 93 -19.19 -3.89 9.62
N GLU A 94 -18.35 -4.16 10.63
CA GLU A 94 -18.27 -5.46 11.32
C GLU A 94 -19.60 -5.93 11.89
N LYS A 95 -20.43 -4.99 12.37
CA LYS A 95 -21.75 -5.31 12.94
C LYS A 95 -22.82 -5.70 11.91
N ARG A 96 -22.61 -5.41 10.62
CA ARG A 96 -23.59 -5.70 9.57
C ARG A 96 -23.32 -7.02 8.85
N ASN A 97 -22.11 -7.22 8.32
CA ASN A 97 -21.81 -8.37 7.48
C ASN A 97 -20.34 -8.81 7.58
N LYS A 98 -20.11 -10.01 8.14
CA LYS A 98 -18.75 -10.57 8.33
C LYS A 98 -17.98 -10.73 7.01
N VAL A 99 -18.65 -11.09 5.91
CA VAL A 99 -18.00 -11.30 4.59
C VAL A 99 -17.49 -9.99 4.00
N LEU A 100 -18.34 -8.95 4.00
CA LEU A 100 -17.98 -7.62 3.49
C LEU A 100 -16.84 -7.01 4.31
N THR A 101 -16.94 -7.12 5.65
CA THR A 101 -15.93 -6.67 6.60
C THR A 101 -14.57 -7.29 6.31
N ASN A 102 -14.53 -8.61 6.14
CA ASN A 102 -13.28 -9.31 5.86
C ASN A 102 -12.65 -8.84 4.53
N GLY A 103 -13.46 -8.53 3.52
CA GLY A 103 -12.97 -8.10 2.21
C GLY A 103 -12.41 -6.69 2.25
N VAL A 104 -13.10 -5.76 2.93
CA VAL A 104 -12.60 -4.40 3.17
C VAL A 104 -11.31 -4.42 3.98
N MET A 105 -11.23 -5.28 5.00
CA MET A 105 -10.02 -5.44 5.82
C MET A 105 -8.83 -5.96 4.99
N LEU A 106 -9.07 -6.96 4.14
CA LEU A 106 -8.07 -7.49 3.22
C LEU A 106 -7.61 -6.43 2.20
N GLY A 107 -8.53 -5.61 1.69
CA GLY A 107 -8.22 -4.50 0.78
C GLY A 107 -7.37 -3.41 1.44
N GLY A 108 -7.65 -3.06 2.69
CA GLY A 108 -6.80 -2.18 3.49
C GLY A 108 -5.39 -2.74 3.67
N LEU A 109 -5.27 -4.03 3.93
CA LEU A 109 -3.96 -4.71 4.06
C LEU A 109 -3.17 -4.71 2.74
N PHE A 110 -3.81 -5.02 1.62
CA PHE A 110 -3.15 -4.96 0.30
C PHE A 110 -2.73 -3.54 -0.07
N THR A 111 -3.57 -2.55 0.23
CA THR A 111 -3.25 -1.13 0.01
C THR A 111 -2.08 -0.68 0.88
N LEU A 112 -2.01 -1.16 2.12
CA LEU A 112 -0.88 -0.91 3.01
C LEU A 112 0.42 -1.52 2.44
N PHE A 113 0.39 -2.74 1.91
CA PHE A 113 1.56 -3.33 1.25
C PHE A 113 1.97 -2.55 -0.01
N TYR A 114 1.01 -2.07 -0.79
CA TYR A 114 1.30 -1.19 -1.92
C TYR A 114 2.00 0.11 -1.47
N ALA A 115 1.50 0.75 -0.41
CA ALA A 115 2.10 1.96 0.14
C ALA A 115 3.54 1.72 0.63
N ILE A 116 3.77 0.59 1.34
CA ILE A 116 5.11 0.18 1.79
C ILE A 116 6.05 -0.06 0.61
N GLY A 117 5.59 -0.78 -0.43
CA GLY A 117 6.37 -1.03 -1.64
C GLY A 117 6.77 0.26 -2.37
N ARG A 118 5.85 1.23 -2.45
CA ARG A 118 6.13 2.57 -3.01
C ARG A 118 7.12 3.37 -2.15
N SER A 119 7.04 3.25 -0.83
CA SER A 119 7.96 3.92 0.10
C SER A 119 9.39 3.40 -0.05
N PHE A 120 9.58 2.09 -0.23
CA PHE A 120 10.91 1.52 -0.48
C PHE A 120 11.55 2.04 -1.77
N ALA A 121 10.76 2.31 -2.80
CA ALA A 121 11.25 2.90 -4.05
C ALA A 121 11.69 4.37 -3.91
N SER A 122 11.29 5.06 -2.83
CA SER A 122 11.60 6.48 -2.61
C SER A 122 12.92 6.74 -1.88
N SER A 123 13.69 5.71 -1.51
CA SER A 123 14.92 5.80 -0.67
C SER A 123 14.75 6.49 0.70
N GLU A 124 13.57 7.00 1.03
CA GLU A 124 13.30 7.73 2.27
C GLU A 124 12.98 6.76 3.42
N THR A 125 13.99 6.47 4.25
CA THR A 125 13.87 5.50 5.35
C THR A 125 12.85 5.92 6.41
N THR A 126 12.69 7.23 6.65
CA THR A 126 11.76 7.78 7.64
C THR A 126 10.31 7.46 7.28
N MET A 127 9.91 7.67 6.03
CA MET A 127 8.55 7.34 5.57
C MET A 127 8.27 5.84 5.61
N THR A 128 9.27 5.04 5.27
CA THR A 128 9.17 3.59 5.33
C THR A 128 8.95 3.13 6.77
N PHE A 129 9.68 3.69 7.73
CA PHE A 129 9.50 3.39 9.15
C PHE A 129 8.12 3.81 9.67
N VAL A 130 7.64 5.01 9.31
CA VAL A 130 6.29 5.48 9.69
C VAL A 130 5.20 4.60 9.08
N ALA A 131 5.29 4.26 7.79
CA ALA A 131 4.32 3.40 7.12
C ALA A 131 4.25 2.00 7.77
N VAL A 132 5.43 1.40 8.04
CA VAL A 132 5.51 0.12 8.75
C VAL A 132 5.00 0.23 10.18
N GLY A 133 5.32 1.31 10.90
CA GLY A 133 4.85 1.56 12.26
C GLY A 133 3.33 1.71 12.36
N VAL A 134 2.72 2.49 11.46
CA VAL A 134 1.26 2.62 11.35
C VAL A 134 0.63 1.28 10.99
N GLY A 135 1.20 0.57 10.01
CA GLY A 135 0.76 -0.76 9.62
C GLY A 135 0.75 -1.74 10.79
N LEU A 136 1.85 -1.79 11.54
CA LEU A 136 2.01 -2.62 12.72
C LEU A 136 0.99 -2.25 13.81
N ALA A 137 0.85 -0.95 14.11
CA ALA A 137 -0.13 -0.47 15.10
C ALA A 137 -1.55 -0.90 14.74
N VAL A 138 -1.93 -0.78 13.46
CA VAL A 138 -3.26 -1.18 13.00
C VAL A 138 -3.44 -2.70 13.09
N VAL A 139 -2.45 -3.50 12.66
CA VAL A 139 -2.50 -4.97 12.79
C VAL A 139 -2.64 -5.40 14.25
N LEU A 140 -1.91 -4.75 15.17
CA LEU A 140 -2.00 -5.03 16.61
C LEU A 140 -3.38 -4.67 17.18
N VAL A 141 -3.92 -3.49 16.83
CA VAL A 141 -5.25 -3.05 17.30
C VAL A 141 -6.35 -3.97 16.76
N LEU A 142 -6.31 -4.30 15.47
CA LEU A 142 -7.28 -5.21 14.84
C LEU A 142 -7.18 -6.62 15.40
N GLY A 143 -5.96 -7.15 15.53
CA GLY A 143 -5.69 -8.46 16.11
C GLY A 143 -6.22 -8.53 17.54
N HIS A 144 -5.95 -7.52 18.36
CA HIS A 144 -6.42 -7.45 19.74
C HIS A 144 -7.96 -7.39 19.81
N ARG A 145 -8.62 -6.52 19.05
CA ARG A 145 -10.09 -6.41 19.10
C ARG A 145 -10.80 -7.67 18.61
N ARG A 146 -10.24 -8.37 17.62
CA ARG A 146 -10.90 -9.51 16.99
C ARG A 146 -10.63 -10.83 17.71
N PHE A 147 -9.40 -11.10 18.14
CA PHE A 147 -9.07 -12.37 18.81
C PHE A 147 -9.49 -12.42 20.28
N PHE A 148 -9.49 -11.29 21.01
CA PHE A 148 -9.85 -11.30 22.43
C PHE A 148 -11.36 -11.27 22.68
N GLN A 149 -12.19 -11.02 21.66
CA GLN A 149 -13.64 -11.15 21.75
C GLN A 149 -14.14 -12.59 21.52
N GLU A 150 -13.29 -13.49 21.04
CA GLU A 150 -13.66 -14.89 20.76
C GLU A 150 -13.37 -15.86 21.92
N ARG A 151 -13.16 -15.40 23.17
CA ARG A 151 -13.21 -16.33 24.31
C ARG A 151 -14.67 -16.72 24.58
N PRO A 152 -15.11 -17.95 24.26
CA PRO A 152 -16.36 -18.44 24.84
C PRO A 152 -16.12 -18.50 26.35
N ALA A 153 -17.05 -17.96 27.14
CA ALA A 153 -17.04 -18.21 28.57
C ALA A 153 -16.87 -19.72 28.77
N PRO A 154 -15.95 -20.18 29.64
CA PRO A 154 -15.80 -21.61 29.90
C PRO A 154 -17.18 -22.13 30.24
N ALA A 155 -17.67 -23.08 29.43
CA ALA A 155 -18.99 -23.68 29.61
C ALA A 155 -19.14 -24.00 31.10
N ALA A 156 -20.04 -23.27 31.77
CA ALA A 156 -20.31 -23.47 33.17
C ALA A 156 -20.55 -24.97 33.33
N ALA A 157 -19.70 -25.60 34.15
CA ALA A 157 -19.70 -27.03 34.36
C ALA A 157 -21.14 -27.50 34.55
N ASP A 158 -21.63 -28.30 33.60
CA ASP A 158 -22.98 -28.83 33.61
C ASP A 158 -23.20 -29.57 34.95
N PRO A 159 -24.03 -29.03 35.87
CA PRO A 159 -24.24 -29.63 37.17
C PRO A 159 -24.96 -30.98 37.06
N ALA A 160 -25.63 -31.26 35.93
CA ALA A 160 -26.39 -32.49 35.72
C ALA A 160 -25.50 -33.74 35.60
N ARG A 161 -24.19 -33.60 35.33
CA ARG A 161 -23.27 -34.74 35.24
C ARG A 161 -22.80 -35.28 36.58
N ARG A 162 -23.01 -34.56 37.69
CA ARG A 162 -22.58 -35.01 39.03
C ARG A 162 -23.60 -35.88 39.75
N GLU A 163 -24.86 -35.85 39.34
CA GLU A 163 -25.92 -36.63 39.99
C GLU A 163 -26.03 -38.07 39.46
N SER A 164 -25.44 -38.40 38.30
CA SER A 164 -25.50 -39.76 37.75
C SER A 164 -24.36 -40.69 38.19
N SER A 165 -23.48 -40.24 39.08
CA SER A 165 -22.27 -40.98 39.51
C SER A 165 -22.16 -41.14 41.03
N GLY A 166 -23.21 -40.82 41.78
CA GLY A 166 -23.27 -41.02 43.22
C GLY A 166 -24.54 -41.77 43.59
N VAL A 167 -24.34 -42.98 44.16
CA VAL A 167 -25.31 -44.00 44.60
C VAL A 167 -25.69 -45.03 43.54
#